data_AF-A0A5C7V1U1-F1
#
_entry.id   AF-A0A5C7V1U1-F1
#
_cell.length_a   1.000
_cell.length_b   1.000
_cell.length_c   1.000
_cell.angle_alpha   90.00
_cell.angle_beta   90.00
_cell.angle_gamma   90.00
#
_symmetry.space_group_name_H-M   'P 1'
#
loop_
_entity.id
_entity.type
_entity.pdbx_description
1 polymer ?
#
loop_
_entity_poly.entity_id
_entity_poly.type
_entity_poly.pdbx_seq_one_letter_code
_entity_poly.pdbx_strand_id
1 'polypeptide(L)'
;MCKLFNKQENRDLQQNQQRRSFLKLSMASALAGLGVAAANQVMATSGVIKEPPQPENVLTPEAALERLMAGNDRYVAGHSTPLNFEHERAALVKGQNPYASILSCADSRISPEFCFDEQRGDLFVARVAGNYLTTDFVATLEYAAVVLHTPLIMVLGHESCGAIQAAIDAVDNSTQFPGHIQSIASALAPAVRAIDKQSKNRIDDVVKMNVIQNVQELKKQTPILNRLVAEKKLLVVGGVYNLKTGKVDMVA
;
A
#
# COMPACT_ATOMS: atom_id res chain seq x y z
N MET A 1 24.21 -40.20 -17.73
CA MET A 1 24.58 -39.12 -16.80
C MET A 1 23.45 -38.94 -15.76
N CYS A 2 23.17 -39.99 -14.97
CA CYS A 2 21.99 -40.07 -14.08
C CYS A 2 22.31 -40.81 -12.76
N LYS A 3 23.44 -40.48 -12.11
CA LYS A 3 23.83 -41.07 -10.81
C LYS A 3 24.47 -40.08 -9.81
N LEU A 4 24.23 -38.77 -9.96
CA LEU A 4 24.81 -37.76 -9.07
C LEU A 4 23.79 -36.96 -8.23
N PHE A 5 22.49 -37.12 -8.47
CA PHE A 5 21.46 -36.37 -7.72
C PHE A 5 21.01 -36.99 -6.40
N ASN A 6 21.44 -38.22 -6.06
CA ASN A 6 20.88 -38.98 -4.93
C ASN A 6 21.75 -38.99 -3.65
N LYS A 7 22.84 -38.21 -3.60
CA LYS A 7 23.80 -38.20 -2.46
C LYS A 7 23.70 -36.96 -1.58
N GLN A 8 22.91 -35.96 -1.96
CA GLN A 8 22.68 -34.74 -1.18
C GLN A 8 21.45 -34.84 -0.28
N GLU A 9 20.33 -35.40 -0.76
CA GLU A 9 19.10 -35.57 0.05
C GLU A 9 19.28 -36.48 1.29
N ASN A 10 20.15 -37.48 1.23
CA ASN A 10 20.40 -38.39 2.36
C ASN A 10 21.25 -37.76 3.49
N ARG A 11 21.97 -36.66 3.23
CA ARG A 11 22.77 -35.97 4.26
C ARG A 11 21.93 -35.02 5.12
N ASP A 12 20.93 -34.39 4.51
CA ASP A 12 20.07 -33.42 5.21
C ASP A 12 19.05 -34.12 6.12
N LEU A 13 18.64 -35.34 5.80
CA LEU A 13 17.76 -36.16 6.64
C LEU A 13 18.45 -36.67 7.92
N GLN A 14 19.76 -36.96 7.88
CA GLN A 14 20.52 -37.37 9.08
C GLN A 14 20.82 -36.19 10.02
N GLN A 15 21.01 -34.98 9.48
CA GLN A 15 21.29 -33.79 10.29
C GLN A 15 20.07 -33.31 11.10
N ASN A 16 18.86 -33.60 10.62
CA ASN A 16 17.60 -33.24 11.30
C ASN A 16 17.20 -34.21 12.43
N GLN A 17 17.73 -35.44 12.46
CA GLN A 17 17.49 -36.38 13.56
C GLN A 17 18.38 -36.13 14.80
N GLN A 18 19.50 -35.40 14.66
CA GLN A 18 20.40 -35.10 15.79
C GLN A 18 20.00 -33.87 16.63
N ARG A 19 19.07 -33.02 16.16
CA ARG A 19 18.62 -31.83 16.91
C ARG A 19 17.41 -32.06 17.82
N ARG A 20 16.79 -33.25 17.76
CA ARG A 20 15.57 -33.58 18.53
C ARG A 20 15.77 -34.48 19.75
N SER A 21 17.01 -34.67 20.20
CA SER A 21 17.30 -35.46 21.40
C SER A 21 18.15 -34.69 22.41
N PHE A 22 17.60 -33.62 22.98
CA PHE A 22 18.12 -33.01 24.21
C PHE A 22 16.98 -32.71 25.17
N LEU A 23 16.29 -33.77 25.60
CA LEU A 23 15.51 -33.75 26.83
C LEU A 23 15.40 -35.20 27.30
N LYS A 24 16.31 -35.61 28.19
CA LYS A 24 16.07 -36.56 29.29
C LYS A 24 17.31 -36.74 30.19
N LEU A 25 17.08 -36.39 31.45
CA LEU A 25 17.59 -36.93 32.73
C LEU A 25 19.06 -36.78 33.14
N SER A 26 19.27 -36.09 34.27
CA SER A 26 19.66 -36.63 35.62
C SER A 26 20.36 -35.51 36.42
N MET A 27 20.45 -35.42 37.75
CA MET A 27 19.89 -36.03 38.96
C MET A 27 20.28 -35.09 40.12
N ALA A 28 19.61 -35.19 41.27
CA ALA A 28 19.68 -34.28 42.41
C ALA A 28 21.02 -34.23 43.17
N SER A 29 21.27 -33.12 43.86
CA SER A 29 22.00 -33.02 45.14
C SER A 29 21.67 -31.69 45.84
N ALA A 30 21.29 -31.76 47.11
CA ALA A 30 20.76 -30.69 47.96
C ALA A 30 21.84 -29.78 48.57
N LEU A 31 21.47 -28.54 48.94
CA LEU A 31 21.69 -27.95 50.28
C LEU A 31 21.11 -26.54 50.38
N ALA A 32 20.55 -26.25 51.56
CA ALA A 32 19.83 -25.04 51.92
C ALA A 32 20.73 -23.81 52.07
N GLY A 33 20.19 -22.63 51.75
CA GLY A 33 20.79 -21.33 52.08
C GLY A 33 19.85 -20.18 51.72
N LEU A 34 19.39 -19.44 52.73
CA LEU A 34 18.56 -18.24 52.61
C LEU A 34 19.28 -17.16 51.78
N GLY A 35 18.56 -16.52 50.86
CA GLY A 35 19.02 -15.33 50.15
C GLY A 35 17.86 -14.59 49.51
N VAL A 36 17.63 -13.35 49.95
CA VAL A 36 16.50 -12.47 49.62
C VAL A 36 16.32 -12.31 48.11
N ALA A 37 15.15 -12.70 47.58
CA ALA A 37 14.76 -12.38 46.22
C ALA A 37 14.38 -10.90 46.13
N ALA A 38 15.28 -10.08 45.59
CA ALA A 38 14.94 -8.73 45.15
C ALA A 38 14.01 -8.83 43.93
N ALA A 39 12.71 -8.66 44.16
CA ALA A 39 11.72 -8.54 43.09
C ALA A 39 11.91 -7.18 42.40
N ASN A 40 12.68 -7.15 41.31
CA ASN A 40 12.61 -6.05 40.37
C ASN A 40 11.26 -6.12 39.64
N GLN A 41 10.31 -5.33 40.14
CA GLN A 41 9.06 -5.02 39.47
C GLN A 41 9.39 -4.19 38.21
N VAL A 42 9.52 -4.85 37.06
CA VAL A 42 9.43 -4.17 35.78
C VAL A 42 7.96 -3.83 35.58
N MET A 43 7.59 -2.58 35.86
CA MET A 43 6.30 -2.01 35.50
C MET A 43 6.22 -1.98 33.97
N ALA A 44 5.62 -3.02 33.38
CA ALA A 44 5.20 -2.98 31.99
C ALA A 44 4.10 -1.94 31.86
N THR A 45 4.42 -0.78 31.28
CA THR A 45 3.42 0.20 30.86
C THR A 45 2.51 -0.49 29.87
N SER A 46 1.29 -0.81 30.29
CA SER A 46 0.25 -1.37 29.44
C SER A 46 -0.10 -0.32 28.39
N GLY A 47 0.50 -0.45 27.20
CA GLY A 47 0.03 0.24 26.01
C GLY A 47 -1.43 -0.15 25.82
N VAL A 48 -2.32 0.84 25.80
CA VAL A 48 -3.75 0.63 25.58
C VAL A 48 -3.91 -0.13 24.27
N ILE A 49 -4.38 -1.38 24.34
CA ILE A 49 -4.77 -2.16 23.17
C ILE A 49 -5.99 -1.43 22.60
N LYS A 50 -5.79 -0.68 21.51
CA LYS A 50 -6.87 0.00 20.80
C LYS A 50 -7.78 -1.08 20.20
N GLU A 51 -9.01 -1.19 20.67
CA GLU A 51 -9.99 -2.06 20.03
C GLU A 51 -10.15 -1.64 18.56
N PRO A 52 -10.26 -2.59 17.62
CA PRO A 52 -10.48 -2.28 16.22
C PRO A 52 -11.74 -1.41 16.09
N PRO A 53 -11.68 -0.28 15.36
CA PRO A 53 -12.87 0.54 15.20
C PRO A 53 -13.97 -0.26 14.50
N GLN A 54 -15.21 -0.07 14.94
CA GLN A 54 -16.34 -0.34 14.04
C GLN A 54 -16.23 0.59 12.81
N PRO A 55 -16.67 0.17 11.62
CA PRO A 55 -16.34 0.81 10.34
C PRO A 55 -16.98 2.21 10.13
N GLU A 56 -17.47 2.87 11.18
CA GLU A 56 -17.76 4.29 11.09
C GLU A 56 -16.42 5.05 11.11
N ASN A 57 -15.93 5.38 9.91
CA ASN A 57 -14.91 6.41 9.77
C ASN A 57 -15.44 7.71 10.34
N VAL A 58 -14.78 8.19 11.39
CA VAL A 58 -15.13 9.44 12.08
C VAL A 58 -14.56 10.68 11.38
N LEU A 59 -13.73 10.49 10.34
CA LEU A 59 -13.12 11.60 9.61
C LEU A 59 -14.04 12.11 8.49
N THR A 60 -14.16 13.43 8.39
CA THR A 60 -14.66 14.08 7.18
C THR A 60 -13.68 13.86 6.02
N PRO A 61 -14.13 13.91 4.76
CA PRO A 61 -13.23 13.79 3.60
C PRO A 61 -12.04 14.74 3.60
N GLU A 62 -12.23 15.99 4.04
CA GLU A 62 -11.16 16.99 4.12
C GLU A 62 -10.14 16.65 5.21
N ALA A 63 -10.60 16.27 6.41
CA ALA A 63 -9.74 15.81 7.50
C ALA A 63 -8.96 14.53 7.15
N ALA A 64 -9.56 13.63 6.37
CA ALA A 64 -8.87 12.47 5.83
C ALA A 64 -7.73 12.88 4.89
N LEU A 65 -7.96 13.85 4.00
CA LEU A 65 -6.90 14.36 3.11
C LEU A 65 -5.79 15.07 3.89
N GLU A 66 -6.15 15.89 4.87
CA GLU A 66 -5.20 16.58 5.74
C GLU A 66 -4.31 15.59 6.49
N ARG A 67 -4.90 14.54 7.09
CA ARG A 67 -4.16 13.47 7.75
C ARG A 67 -3.17 12.80 6.79
N LEU A 68 -3.65 12.42 5.60
CA LEU A 68 -2.83 11.71 4.60
C LEU A 68 -1.63 12.56 4.18
N MET A 69 -1.85 13.85 3.87
CA MET A 69 -0.77 14.74 3.44
C MET A 69 0.19 15.09 4.58
N ALA A 70 -0.28 15.25 5.82
CA ALA A 70 0.58 15.41 6.98
C ALA A 70 1.48 14.17 7.20
N GLY A 71 0.99 12.99 6.81
CA GLY A 71 1.78 11.77 6.74
C GLY A 71 2.92 11.83 5.73
N ASN A 72 2.65 12.32 4.50
CA ASN A 72 3.70 12.55 3.51
C ASN A 72 4.73 13.58 3.97
N ASP A 73 4.28 14.66 4.65
CA ASP A 73 5.20 15.66 5.20
C ASP A 73 6.17 15.04 6.24
N ARG A 74 5.67 14.15 7.11
CA ARG A 74 6.54 13.40 8.05
C ARG A 74 7.52 12.49 7.32
N TYR A 75 7.06 11.78 6.29
CA TYR A 75 7.89 10.92 5.45
C TYR A 75 9.03 11.71 4.78
N VAL A 76 8.70 12.84 4.14
CA VAL A 76 9.67 13.72 3.47
C VAL A 76 10.67 14.31 4.47
N ALA A 77 10.23 14.63 5.69
CA ALA A 77 11.10 15.17 6.74
C ALA A 77 11.99 14.11 7.40
N GLY A 78 11.83 12.82 7.08
CA GLY A 78 12.56 11.73 7.74
C GLY A 78 12.11 11.46 9.18
N HIS A 79 10.89 11.87 9.54
CA HIS A 79 10.29 11.72 10.87
C HIS A 79 9.15 10.70 10.88
N SER A 80 9.24 9.68 10.02
CA SER A 80 8.26 8.60 9.96
C SER A 80 8.09 7.87 11.30
N THR A 81 6.87 7.49 11.60
CA THR A 81 6.52 6.73 12.78
C THR A 81 7.02 5.30 12.62
N PRO A 82 7.75 4.73 13.61
CA PRO A 82 8.16 3.33 13.55
C PRO A 82 6.97 2.40 13.42
N LEU A 83 7.06 1.44 12.49
CA LEU A 83 6.02 0.43 12.29
C LEU A 83 6.00 -0.56 13.47
N ASN A 84 4.83 -0.78 14.08
CA ASN A 84 4.67 -1.75 15.18
C ASN A 84 3.56 -2.76 14.89
N PHE A 85 3.95 -3.92 14.38
CA PHE A 85 3.00 -4.94 13.94
C PHE A 85 2.47 -5.86 15.05
N GLU A 86 3.00 -5.79 16.27
CA GLU A 86 2.65 -6.73 17.33
C GLU A 86 1.23 -6.49 17.83
N HIS A 87 0.91 -5.25 18.19
CA HIS A 87 -0.38 -4.87 18.77
C HIS A 87 -1.47 -4.71 17.70
N GLU A 88 -1.12 -4.15 16.54
CA GLU A 88 -2.08 -3.88 15.45
C GLU A 88 -2.68 -5.16 14.89
N ARG A 89 -1.89 -6.23 14.77
CA ARG A 89 -2.37 -7.49 14.22
C ARG A 89 -3.50 -8.10 15.04
N ALA A 90 -3.41 -8.05 16.37
CA ALA A 90 -4.45 -8.61 17.23
C ALA A 90 -5.76 -7.83 17.10
N ALA A 91 -5.68 -6.50 17.00
CA ALA A 91 -6.85 -5.65 16.77
C ALA A 91 -7.51 -5.94 15.41
N LEU A 92 -6.72 -6.02 14.34
CA LEU A 92 -7.24 -6.17 12.98
C LEU A 92 -7.86 -7.55 12.65
N VAL A 93 -7.76 -8.55 13.55
CA VAL A 93 -8.42 -9.86 13.35
C VAL A 93 -9.94 -9.72 13.24
N LYS A 94 -10.54 -8.76 13.97
CA LYS A 94 -12.00 -8.60 14.01
C LYS A 94 -12.54 -7.71 12.88
N GLY A 95 -11.68 -7.00 12.15
CA GLY A 95 -12.09 -6.09 11.09
C GLY A 95 -11.04 -5.02 10.78
N GLN A 96 -11.34 -4.20 9.77
CA GLN A 96 -10.54 -3.06 9.34
C GLN A 96 -11.40 -1.79 9.27
N ASN A 97 -10.77 -0.63 9.47
CA ASN A 97 -11.42 0.68 9.30
C ASN A 97 -10.45 1.69 8.67
N PRO A 98 -10.08 1.49 7.38
CA PRO A 98 -9.20 2.41 6.68
C PRO A 98 -9.91 3.74 6.46
N TYR A 99 -9.21 4.86 6.66
CA TYR A 99 -9.81 6.19 6.50
C TYR A 99 -9.67 6.74 5.08
N ALA A 100 -8.84 6.10 4.25
CA ALA A 100 -8.65 6.48 2.86
C ALA A 100 -8.41 5.26 1.98
N SER A 101 -8.77 5.39 0.71
CA SER A 101 -8.51 4.40 -0.32
C SER A 101 -7.58 4.97 -1.37
N ILE A 102 -6.59 4.20 -1.81
CA ILE A 102 -5.56 4.66 -2.74
C ILE A 102 -5.56 3.78 -4.00
N LEU A 103 -5.75 4.38 -5.17
CA LEU A 103 -5.43 3.76 -6.45
C LEU A 103 -4.01 4.20 -6.83
N SER A 104 -3.04 3.29 -6.75
CA SER A 104 -1.62 3.61 -6.96
C SER A 104 -0.96 2.73 -8.02
N CYS A 105 0.21 3.15 -8.50
CA CYS A 105 1.00 2.35 -9.40
C CYS A 105 1.56 1.11 -8.68
N ALA A 106 1.71 -0.01 -9.39
CA ALA A 106 2.40 -1.19 -8.90
C ALA A 106 3.93 -1.00 -8.77
N ASP A 107 4.46 0.18 -9.08
CA ASP A 107 5.89 0.50 -8.99
C ASP A 107 6.45 0.23 -7.59
N SER A 108 7.50 -0.59 -7.51
CA SER A 108 8.07 -1.04 -6.23
C SER A 108 8.73 0.06 -5.41
N ARG A 109 8.99 1.23 -6.01
CA ARG A 109 9.60 2.38 -5.33
C ARG A 109 8.57 3.19 -4.54
N ILE A 110 7.28 2.86 -4.66
CA ILE A 110 6.18 3.65 -4.11
C ILE A 110 5.19 2.73 -3.43
N SER A 111 5.35 2.60 -2.12
CA SER A 111 4.36 1.98 -1.26
C SER A 111 3.55 3.09 -0.60
N PRO A 112 2.23 3.24 -0.89
CA PRO A 112 1.41 4.30 -0.32
C PRO A 112 1.49 4.39 1.21
N GLU A 113 1.51 3.25 1.90
CA GLU A 113 1.61 3.17 3.36
C GLU A 113 2.89 3.81 3.89
N PHE A 114 4.03 3.64 3.18
CA PHE A 114 5.30 4.26 3.59
C PHE A 114 5.37 5.73 3.17
N CYS A 115 4.93 6.03 1.95
CA CYS A 115 4.90 7.39 1.39
C CYS A 115 4.07 8.35 2.23
N PHE A 116 2.98 7.86 2.84
CA PHE A 116 2.09 8.64 3.69
C PHE A 116 2.27 8.37 5.19
N ASP A 117 3.32 7.65 5.60
CA ASP A 117 3.59 7.35 7.02
C ASP A 117 2.37 6.80 7.78
N GLU A 118 1.70 5.80 7.19
CA GLU A 118 0.49 5.18 7.74
C GLU A 118 0.75 3.77 8.25
N GLN A 119 -0.10 3.31 9.17
CA GLN A 119 0.01 2.00 9.79
C GLN A 119 -0.91 0.96 9.12
N ARG A 120 -0.86 -0.29 9.59
CA ARG A 120 -1.70 -1.35 9.04
C ARG A 120 -3.18 -1.04 9.30
N GLY A 121 -3.97 -1.13 8.24
CA GLY A 121 -5.42 -0.94 8.31
C GLY A 121 -5.86 0.53 8.21
N ASP A 122 -4.94 1.49 8.11
CA ASP A 122 -5.27 2.90 7.88
C ASP A 122 -5.65 3.20 6.42
N LEU A 123 -5.02 2.50 5.47
CA LEU A 123 -5.27 2.66 4.03
C LEU A 123 -5.86 1.39 3.40
N PHE A 124 -6.77 1.58 2.45
CA PHE A 124 -7.26 0.53 1.55
C PHE A 124 -6.64 0.71 0.16
N VAL A 125 -5.68 -0.13 -0.19
CA VAL A 125 -4.78 0.14 -1.32
C VAL A 125 -5.04 -0.82 -2.48
N ALA A 126 -5.27 -0.26 -3.66
CA ALA A 126 -5.41 -0.98 -4.92
C ALA A 126 -4.31 -0.55 -5.89
N ARG A 127 -3.57 -1.51 -6.46
CA ARG A 127 -2.36 -1.20 -7.26
C ARG A 127 -2.32 -1.92 -8.59
N VAL A 128 -1.97 -1.18 -9.65
CA VAL A 128 -1.72 -1.69 -10.99
C VAL A 128 -0.65 -0.86 -11.69
N ALA A 129 0.15 -1.47 -12.58
CA ALA A 129 1.13 -0.72 -13.37
C ALA A 129 0.45 0.42 -14.14
N GLY A 130 0.88 1.66 -13.90
CA GLY A 130 0.31 2.87 -14.51
C GLY A 130 -0.99 3.39 -13.88
N ASN A 131 -1.44 2.79 -12.76
CA ASN A 131 -2.60 3.25 -11.97
C ASN A 131 -3.84 3.62 -12.81
N TYR A 132 -4.08 2.89 -13.90
CA TYR A 132 -5.24 3.07 -14.75
C TYR A 132 -6.46 2.40 -14.14
N LEU A 133 -7.63 2.95 -14.43
CA LEU A 133 -8.89 2.44 -13.92
C LEU A 133 -9.43 1.29 -14.78
N THR A 134 -9.89 0.22 -14.12
CA THR A 134 -10.65 -0.87 -14.71
C THR A 134 -11.95 -1.06 -13.92
N THR A 135 -12.88 -1.85 -14.44
CA THR A 135 -14.12 -2.19 -13.72
C THR A 135 -13.83 -2.82 -12.35
N ASP A 136 -12.80 -3.67 -12.24
CA ASP A 136 -12.43 -4.29 -10.96
C ASP A 136 -11.90 -3.26 -9.97
N PHE A 137 -11.15 -2.26 -10.44
CA PHE A 137 -10.69 -1.16 -9.58
C PHE A 137 -11.84 -0.23 -9.17
N VAL A 138 -12.80 0.04 -10.06
CA VAL A 138 -14.03 0.77 -9.68
C VAL A 138 -14.78 0.00 -8.59
N ALA A 139 -15.04 -1.30 -8.80
CA ALA A 139 -15.73 -2.13 -7.81
C ALA A 139 -14.99 -2.20 -6.46
N THR A 140 -13.65 -2.26 -6.51
CA THR A 140 -12.78 -2.24 -5.32
C THR A 140 -12.92 -0.92 -4.55
N LEU A 141 -12.98 0.21 -5.25
CA LEU A 141 -13.13 1.53 -4.63
C LEU A 141 -14.57 1.78 -4.15
N GLU A 142 -15.57 1.26 -4.85
CA GLU A 142 -16.96 1.25 -4.38
C GLU A 142 -17.10 0.44 -3.10
N TYR A 143 -16.49 -0.74 -3.01
CA TYR A 143 -16.46 -1.53 -1.78
C TYR A 143 -15.87 -0.73 -0.62
N ALA A 144 -14.74 -0.06 -0.85
CA ALA A 144 -14.12 0.76 0.17
C ALA A 144 -15.05 1.92 0.63
N ALA A 145 -15.73 2.58 -0.31
CA ALA A 145 -16.62 3.70 0.00
C ALA A 145 -17.91 3.28 0.72
N VAL A 146 -18.50 2.12 0.40
CA VAL A 146 -19.83 1.72 0.92
C VAL A 146 -19.79 0.66 2.01
N VAL A 147 -18.76 -0.20 2.03
CA VAL A 147 -18.60 -1.26 3.03
C VAL A 147 -17.63 -0.86 4.12
N LEU A 148 -16.53 -0.20 3.75
CA LEU A 148 -15.52 0.29 4.70
C LEU A 148 -15.70 1.77 5.05
N HIS A 149 -16.68 2.43 4.42
CA HIS A 149 -17.01 3.84 4.62
C HIS A 149 -15.81 4.78 4.51
N THR A 150 -14.87 4.53 3.60
CA THR A 150 -13.72 5.42 3.41
C THR A 150 -14.18 6.78 2.86
N PRO A 151 -13.92 7.91 3.55
CA PRO A 151 -14.34 9.23 3.09
C PRO A 151 -13.43 9.84 2.00
N LEU A 152 -12.30 9.20 1.68
CA LEU A 152 -11.31 9.71 0.73
C LEU A 152 -10.86 8.64 -0.26
N ILE A 153 -10.81 8.98 -1.55
CA ILE A 153 -10.07 8.26 -2.58
C ILE A 153 -8.95 9.15 -3.12
N MET A 154 -7.72 8.63 -3.14
CA MET A 154 -6.60 9.26 -3.84
C MET A 154 -6.14 8.41 -5.03
N VAL A 155 -6.06 9.03 -6.20
CA VAL A 155 -5.32 8.48 -7.34
C VAL A 155 -3.88 8.96 -7.24
N LEU A 156 -2.95 8.04 -7.02
CA LEU A 156 -1.54 8.33 -6.82
C LEU A 156 -0.71 7.86 -8.03
N GLY A 157 -0.36 8.82 -8.89
CA GLY A 157 0.64 8.65 -9.94
C GLY A 157 2.06 8.91 -9.43
N HIS A 158 3.05 8.81 -10.32
CA HIS A 158 4.43 9.11 -9.97
C HIS A 158 5.33 9.43 -11.17
N GLU A 159 6.41 10.14 -10.89
CA GLU A 159 7.45 10.44 -11.88
C GLU A 159 8.11 9.17 -12.44
N SER A 160 8.59 9.25 -13.69
CA SER A 160 9.32 8.14 -14.34
C SER A 160 8.57 6.80 -14.32
N CYS A 161 7.26 6.83 -14.60
CA CYS A 161 6.41 5.64 -14.64
C CYS A 161 6.65 4.81 -15.91
N GLY A 162 7.13 3.57 -15.74
CA GLY A 162 7.43 2.68 -16.86
C GLY A 162 6.21 2.30 -17.72
N ALA A 163 5.02 2.17 -17.11
CA ALA A 163 3.79 1.88 -17.85
C ALA A 163 3.34 3.07 -18.72
N ILE A 164 3.51 4.30 -18.22
CA ILE A 164 3.25 5.52 -18.99
C ILE A 164 4.26 5.65 -20.13
N GLN A 165 5.55 5.36 -19.88
CA GLN A 165 6.57 5.35 -20.93
C GLN A 165 6.22 4.33 -22.03
N ALA A 166 5.82 3.11 -21.66
CA ALA A 166 5.38 2.10 -22.62
C ALA A 166 4.16 2.56 -23.43
N ALA A 167 3.20 3.25 -22.79
CA ALA A 167 2.05 3.83 -23.49
C ALA A 167 2.45 4.94 -24.47
N ILE A 168 3.40 5.80 -24.09
CA ILE A 168 3.99 6.81 -24.98
C ILE A 168 4.64 6.14 -26.18
N ASP A 169 5.48 5.12 -25.97
CA ASP A 169 6.15 4.40 -27.06
C ASP A 169 5.16 3.70 -28.00
N ALA A 170 4.08 3.14 -27.45
CA ALA A 170 3.03 2.51 -28.23
C ALA A 170 2.26 3.51 -29.11
N VAL A 171 1.95 4.70 -28.59
CA VAL A 171 1.16 5.72 -29.31
C VAL A 171 2.04 6.54 -30.26
N ASP A 172 3.19 7.01 -29.79
CA ASP A 172 4.02 7.97 -30.51
C ASP A 172 4.97 7.28 -31.50
N ASN A 173 5.39 6.04 -31.21
CA ASN A 173 6.36 5.28 -32.00
C ASN A 173 5.79 3.94 -32.54
N SER A 174 4.48 3.70 -32.39
CA SER A 174 3.81 2.47 -32.83
C SER A 174 4.43 1.17 -32.26
N THR A 175 5.08 1.25 -31.11
CA THR A 175 5.72 0.09 -30.47
C THR A 175 4.66 -0.91 -30.02
N GLN A 176 4.89 -2.19 -30.31
CA GLN A 176 4.01 -3.29 -29.89
C GLN A 176 4.68 -4.06 -28.77
N PHE A 177 3.94 -4.31 -27.69
CA PHE A 177 4.43 -5.09 -26.56
C PHE A 177 3.84 -6.50 -26.56
N PRO A 178 4.61 -7.53 -26.15
CA PRO A 178 4.15 -8.91 -26.16
C PRO A 178 3.11 -9.18 -25.06
N GLY A 179 2.31 -10.23 -25.28
CA GLY A 179 1.35 -10.74 -24.31
C GLY A 179 0.36 -9.66 -23.84
N HIS A 180 0.09 -9.62 -22.54
CA HIS A 180 -0.87 -8.69 -21.95
C HIS A 180 -0.30 -7.30 -21.65
N ILE A 181 0.98 -7.02 -21.92
CA ILE A 181 1.56 -5.69 -21.67
C ILE A 181 0.88 -4.64 -22.57
N GLN A 182 0.51 -5.01 -23.80
CA GLN A 182 -0.16 -4.12 -24.74
C GLN A 182 -1.51 -3.61 -24.22
N SER A 183 -2.21 -4.37 -23.36
CA SER A 183 -3.49 -3.90 -22.80
C SER A 183 -3.29 -2.73 -21.84
N ILE A 184 -2.18 -2.72 -21.07
CA ILE A 184 -1.80 -1.61 -20.20
C ILE A 184 -1.52 -0.36 -21.03
N ALA A 185 -0.67 -0.49 -22.06
CA ALA A 185 -0.36 0.63 -22.96
C ALA A 185 -1.61 1.19 -23.64
N SER A 186 -2.51 0.31 -24.07
CA SER A 186 -3.78 0.68 -24.72
C SER A 186 -4.73 1.40 -23.76
N ALA A 187 -4.83 0.94 -22.51
CA ALA A 187 -5.66 1.57 -21.48
C ALA A 187 -5.16 2.97 -21.10
N LEU A 188 -3.85 3.20 -21.14
CA LEU A 188 -3.21 4.48 -20.84
C LEU A 188 -3.16 5.45 -22.02
N ALA A 189 -3.40 4.96 -23.24
CA ALA A 189 -3.32 5.76 -24.47
C ALA A 189 -4.21 7.03 -24.50
N PRO A 190 -5.40 7.09 -23.87
CA PRO A 190 -6.17 8.33 -23.77
C PRO A 190 -5.41 9.47 -23.08
N ALA A 191 -4.66 9.19 -22.01
CA ALA A 191 -3.86 10.21 -21.32
C ALA A 191 -2.69 10.68 -22.20
N VAL A 192 -2.06 9.75 -22.93
CA VAL A 192 -0.97 10.05 -23.88
C VAL A 192 -1.46 10.98 -24.99
N ARG A 193 -2.61 10.68 -25.60
CA ARG A 193 -3.19 11.47 -26.70
C ARG A 193 -3.69 12.85 -26.27
N ALA A 194 -3.98 13.03 -24.98
CA ALA A 194 -4.46 14.31 -24.46
C ALA A 194 -3.35 15.35 -24.25
N ILE A 195 -2.07 14.94 -24.30
CA ILE A 195 -0.92 15.84 -24.20
C ILE A 195 -0.26 15.92 -25.59
N ASP A 196 0.33 17.07 -25.94
CA ASP A 196 1.09 17.24 -27.18
C ASP A 196 2.34 16.34 -27.18
N LYS A 197 2.58 15.66 -28.30
CA LYS A 197 3.79 14.84 -28.55
C LYS A 197 5.07 15.66 -28.43
N GLN A 198 5.03 16.96 -28.72
CA GLN A 198 6.18 17.88 -28.63
C GLN A 198 6.37 18.50 -27.24
N SER A 199 5.61 18.07 -26.22
CA SER A 199 5.85 18.57 -24.86
C SER A 199 7.27 18.24 -24.39
N LYS A 200 7.95 19.24 -23.84
CA LYS A 200 9.31 19.10 -23.28
C LYS A 200 9.35 18.11 -22.11
N ASN A 201 8.29 18.07 -21.30
CA ASN A 201 8.15 17.19 -20.14
C ASN A 201 7.09 16.11 -20.40
N ARG A 202 7.12 15.55 -21.62
CA ARG A 202 6.11 14.61 -22.14
C ARG A 202 5.66 13.57 -21.12
N ILE A 203 6.59 12.86 -20.50
CA ILE A 203 6.27 11.79 -19.54
C ILE A 203 5.55 12.33 -18.30
N ASP A 204 6.05 13.41 -17.69
CA ASP A 204 5.47 13.97 -16.47
C ASP A 204 4.09 14.57 -16.72
N ASP A 205 3.91 15.23 -17.88
CA ASP A 205 2.62 15.78 -18.28
C ASP A 205 1.59 14.68 -18.52
N VAL A 206 2.00 13.56 -19.14
CA VAL A 206 1.13 12.40 -19.34
C VAL A 206 0.82 11.70 -18.02
N VAL A 207 1.78 11.59 -17.09
CA VAL A 207 1.53 11.07 -15.73
C VAL A 207 0.45 11.92 -15.04
N LYS A 208 0.60 13.25 -15.03
CA LYS A 208 -0.38 14.17 -14.43
C LYS A 208 -1.74 14.04 -15.10
N MET A 209 -1.77 13.99 -16.43
CA MET A 209 -3.00 13.84 -17.20
C MET A 209 -3.70 12.50 -16.90
N ASN A 210 -2.95 11.41 -16.77
CA ASN A 210 -3.50 10.11 -16.38
C ASN A 210 -4.16 10.18 -15.00
N VAL A 211 -3.50 10.80 -14.01
CA VAL A 211 -4.10 11.01 -12.67
C VAL A 211 -5.37 11.85 -12.76
N ILE A 212 -5.33 12.99 -13.46
CA ILE A 212 -6.49 13.87 -13.64
C ILE A 212 -7.66 13.13 -14.29
N GLN A 213 -7.42 12.39 -15.37
CA GLN A 213 -8.46 11.64 -16.07
C GLN A 213 -9.11 10.58 -15.17
N ASN A 214 -8.31 9.81 -14.42
CA ASN A 214 -8.84 8.81 -13.50
C ASN A 214 -9.65 9.44 -12.36
N VAL A 215 -9.22 10.60 -11.82
CA VAL A 215 -10.01 11.34 -10.81
C VAL A 215 -11.35 11.80 -11.38
N GLN A 216 -11.36 12.36 -12.59
CA GLN A 216 -12.58 12.81 -13.24
C GLN A 216 -13.52 11.64 -13.56
N GLU A 217 -12.97 10.50 -13.96
CA GLU A 217 -13.74 9.29 -14.23
C GLU A 217 -14.39 8.76 -12.96
N LEU A 218 -13.62 8.61 -11.86
CA LEU A 218 -14.14 8.18 -10.56
C LEU A 218 -15.26 9.09 -10.02
N LYS A 219 -15.12 10.43 -10.17
CA LYS A 219 -16.16 11.39 -9.79
C LYS A 219 -17.47 11.21 -10.56
N LYS A 220 -17.42 10.59 -11.75
CA LYS A 220 -18.58 10.35 -12.63
C LYS A 220 -19.10 8.91 -12.53
N GLN A 221 -18.39 8.00 -11.88
CA GLN A 221 -18.78 6.59 -11.81
C GLN A 221 -20.12 6.41 -11.11
N THR A 222 -21.09 5.89 -11.87
CA THR A 222 -22.42 5.54 -11.41
C THR A 222 -22.50 4.06 -11.02
N PRO A 223 -23.33 3.67 -10.05
CA PRO A 223 -24.32 4.52 -9.37
C PRO A 223 -23.87 5.06 -8.00
N ILE A 224 -22.67 4.70 -7.54
CA ILE A 224 -22.25 4.90 -6.14
C ILE A 224 -21.36 6.13 -5.98
N LEU A 225 -20.17 6.12 -6.57
CA LEU A 225 -19.13 7.12 -6.26
C LEU A 225 -19.59 8.54 -6.60
N ASN A 226 -20.22 8.72 -7.76
CA ASN A 226 -20.73 10.03 -8.19
C ASN A 226 -21.72 10.64 -7.18
N ARG A 227 -22.58 9.80 -6.58
CA ARG A 227 -23.57 10.22 -5.59
C ARG A 227 -22.89 10.62 -4.29
N LEU A 228 -21.96 9.82 -3.79
CA LEU A 228 -21.22 10.11 -2.56
C LEU A 228 -20.39 11.40 -2.70
N VAL A 229 -19.81 11.64 -3.88
CA VAL A 229 -19.12 12.89 -4.20
C VAL A 229 -20.10 14.08 -4.21
N ALA A 230 -21.26 13.95 -4.87
CA ALA A 230 -22.28 15.00 -4.91
C ALA A 230 -22.84 15.33 -3.50
N GLU A 231 -22.97 14.33 -2.65
CA GLU A 231 -23.39 14.46 -1.24
C GLU A 231 -22.27 14.94 -0.31
N LYS A 232 -21.05 15.16 -0.82
CA LYS A 232 -19.84 15.52 -0.05
C LYS A 232 -19.49 14.51 1.05
N LYS A 233 -19.86 13.25 0.88
CA LYS A 233 -19.49 12.13 1.77
C LYS A 233 -18.19 11.46 1.34
N LEU A 234 -17.76 11.70 0.10
CA LEU A 234 -16.55 11.16 -0.48
C LEU A 234 -15.80 12.27 -1.22
N LEU A 235 -14.52 12.41 -0.93
CA LEU A 235 -13.61 13.24 -1.70
C LEU A 235 -12.75 12.36 -2.60
N VAL A 236 -12.61 12.75 -3.88
CA VAL A 236 -11.71 12.08 -4.84
C VAL A 236 -10.68 13.09 -5.32
N VAL A 237 -9.41 12.78 -5.12
CA VAL A 237 -8.28 13.67 -5.43
C VAL A 237 -7.15 12.94 -6.15
N GLY A 238 -6.26 13.71 -6.77
CA GLY A 238 -5.11 13.19 -7.49
C GLY A 238 -3.79 13.76 -6.98
N GLY A 239 -2.80 12.90 -6.79
CA GLY A 239 -1.44 13.27 -6.42
C GLY A 239 -0.40 12.61 -7.34
N VAL A 240 0.76 13.24 -7.49
CA VAL A 240 1.93 12.68 -8.16
C VAL A 240 3.09 12.63 -7.19
N TYR A 241 3.61 11.43 -6.96
CA TYR A 241 4.79 11.19 -6.13
C TYR A 241 6.08 11.54 -6.89
N ASN A 242 6.90 12.38 -6.28
CA ASN A 242 8.22 12.73 -6.75
C ASN A 242 9.26 11.74 -6.21
N LEU A 243 9.90 10.98 -7.12
CA LEU A 243 10.81 9.89 -6.74
C LEU A 243 12.08 10.38 -6.02
N LYS A 244 12.48 11.64 -6.25
CA LYS A 244 13.71 12.19 -5.70
C LYS A 244 13.54 12.72 -4.28
N THR A 245 12.40 13.34 -4.01
CA THR A 245 12.14 14.06 -2.76
C THR A 245 11.20 13.32 -1.82
N GLY A 246 10.44 12.35 -2.34
CA GLY A 246 9.40 11.67 -1.60
C GLY A 246 8.09 12.44 -1.47
N LYS A 247 8.04 13.67 -2.00
CA LYS A 247 6.87 14.55 -1.89
C LYS A 247 5.76 14.12 -2.84
N VAL A 248 4.51 14.21 -2.38
CA VAL A 248 3.33 14.11 -3.23
C VAL A 248 2.82 15.51 -3.55
N ASP A 249 2.80 15.85 -4.84
CA ASP A 249 2.22 17.10 -5.32
C ASP A 249 0.79 16.87 -5.82
N MET A 250 -0.16 17.65 -5.32
CA MET A 250 -1.57 17.57 -5.70
C MET A 250 -1.80 18.11 -7.12
N VAL A 251 -2.63 17.41 -7.89
CA VAL A 251 -2.89 17.73 -9.32
C VAL A 251 -4.37 17.71 -9.71
N ALA A 252 -5.27 17.19 -8.87
CA ALA A 252 -6.72 17.09 -9.16
C ALA A 252 -7.60 16.95 -7.92
#